data_AF-A0A960WDS3-F1
#
_entry.id   AF-A0A960WDS3-F1
#
_cell.length_a   1.000
_cell.length_b   1.000
_cell.length_c   1.000
_cell.angle_alpha   90.00
_cell.angle_beta   90.00
_cell.angle_gamma   90.00
#
_symmetry.space_group_name_H-M   'P 1'
#
loop_
_entity.id
_entity.type
_entity.pdbx_description
1 polymer ?
#
loop_
_entity_poly.entity_id
_entity_poly.type
_entity_poly.pdbx_seq_one_letter_code
_entity_poly.pdbx_strand_id
1 'polypeptide(L)'
;MRYIICFGVGCLVFLLSCTPTTVSQLTPEEEQIAARQFSQAEQQLKLGKIDLAYQSFESIFTKYPRAKVADNALLRAAQIKANQKQYPQSIEFLQQLLHTYPSSDIKDQALRDQAFVYALQNDCPKMMDAVFHLELASLSSKDQAKISSRVQHCMQQDANSLFQLIWNLKQYQRMNPSNPLYQTTQTKIIENIAMQEDERFLINLVKKYAKQFPAGYAS
;
A
#
# COMPACT_ATOMS: atom_id res chain seq x y z
N MET A 1 -12.98 32.60 26.45
CA MET A 1 -14.26 32.84 27.16
C MET A 1 -14.93 31.49 27.37
N ARG A 2 -15.09 31.07 28.64
CA ARG A 2 -15.73 29.81 29.07
C ARG A 2 -17.17 30.11 29.45
N TYR A 3 -18.12 29.27 29.05
CA TYR A 3 -19.40 29.15 29.74
C TYR A 3 -19.62 27.68 30.12
N ILE A 4 -19.63 27.42 31.42
CA ILE A 4 -20.13 26.20 32.06
C ILE A 4 -21.51 26.58 32.61
N ILE A 5 -22.56 25.93 32.11
CA ILE A 5 -23.90 26.03 32.69
C ILE A 5 -24.14 24.72 33.43
N CYS A 6 -24.07 24.77 34.77
CA CYS A 6 -24.46 23.67 35.64
C CYS A 6 -25.92 23.85 36.07
N PHE A 7 -26.81 22.95 35.66
CA PHE A 7 -28.07 22.71 36.36
C PHE A 7 -27.94 21.38 37.12
N GLY A 8 -28.24 21.43 38.42
CA GLY A 8 -28.05 20.32 39.35
C GLY A 8 -29.01 19.17 39.13
N VAL A 9 -28.59 17.99 39.58
CA VAL A 9 -29.21 17.13 40.62
C VAL A 9 -28.33 15.88 40.67
N GLY A 10 -28.12 15.36 41.89
CA GLY A 10 -27.06 14.42 42.23
C GLY A 10 -26.96 13.18 41.35
N CYS A 11 -25.74 12.92 40.89
CA CYS A 11 -25.32 11.59 40.49
C CYS A 11 -23.90 11.41 41.02
N LEU A 12 -23.72 10.48 41.95
CA LEU A 12 -22.42 9.93 42.34
C LEU A 12 -21.82 9.28 41.09
N VAL A 13 -21.16 10.08 40.26
CA VAL A 13 -20.35 9.57 39.15
C VAL A 13 -19.09 9.01 39.80
N PHE A 14 -19.07 7.68 39.98
CA PHE A 14 -17.82 6.95 40.12
C PHE A 14 -16.92 7.44 38.98
N LEU A 15 -15.85 8.16 39.34
CA LEU A 15 -14.73 8.43 38.45
C LEU A 15 -14.08 7.08 38.18
N LEU A 16 -14.67 6.30 37.28
CA LEU A 16 -13.95 5.28 36.53
C LEU A 16 -12.91 6.06 35.74
N SER A 17 -11.76 6.29 36.38
CA SER A 17 -10.55 6.72 35.72
C SER A 17 -10.33 5.74 34.59
N CYS A 18 -10.62 6.19 33.37
CA CYS A 18 -10.22 5.50 32.16
C CYS A 18 -8.69 5.53 32.19
N THR A 19 -8.07 4.52 32.81
CA THR A 19 -6.64 4.33 32.71
C THR A 19 -6.41 4.00 31.24
N PRO A 20 -5.59 4.77 30.50
CA PRO A 20 -5.23 4.38 29.16
C PRO A 20 -4.63 2.99 29.27
N THR A 21 -5.26 2.00 28.63
CA THR A 21 -4.73 0.65 28.53
C THR A 21 -3.33 0.80 27.96
N THR A 22 -2.31 0.62 28.79
CA THR A 22 -0.92 0.78 28.41
C THR A 22 -0.68 -0.23 27.30
N VAL A 23 -0.55 0.26 26.06
CA VAL A 23 -0.16 -0.56 24.92
C VAL A 23 1.24 -1.07 25.24
N SER A 24 1.32 -2.32 25.70
CA SER A 24 2.57 -2.94 26.14
C SER A 24 3.63 -2.82 25.04
N GLN A 25 4.69 -2.09 25.32
CA GLN A 25 5.80 -1.91 24.38
C GLN A 25 6.58 -3.22 24.28
N LEU A 26 7.02 -3.56 23.06
CA LEU A 26 7.87 -4.73 22.82
C LEU A 26 9.16 -4.59 23.63
N THR A 27 9.52 -5.64 24.38
CA THR A 27 10.72 -5.59 25.21
C THR A 27 11.99 -5.62 24.36
N PRO A 28 13.12 -5.06 24.85
CA PRO A 28 14.40 -5.16 24.16
C PRO A 28 14.84 -6.61 23.89
N GLU A 29 14.46 -7.55 24.76
CA GLU A 29 14.75 -8.97 24.60
C GLU A 29 13.96 -9.59 23.44
N GLU A 30 12.65 -9.31 23.36
CA GLU A 30 11.80 -9.79 22.26
C GLU A 30 12.25 -9.21 20.90
N GLU A 31 12.66 -7.94 20.86
CA GLU A 31 13.26 -7.32 19.67
C GLU A 31 14.51 -8.08 19.21
N GLN A 32 15.40 -8.45 20.14
CA GLN A 32 16.62 -9.22 19.82
C GLN A 32 16.30 -10.66 19.39
N ILE A 33 15.28 -11.29 19.97
CA ILE A 33 14.83 -12.63 19.55
C ILE A 33 14.31 -12.56 18.11
N ALA A 34 13.44 -11.61 17.80
CA ALA A 34 12.91 -11.41 16.46
C ALA A 34 14.04 -11.15 15.43
N ALA A 35 15.00 -10.28 15.76
CA ALA A 35 16.14 -9.99 14.88
C ALA A 35 17.03 -11.23 14.62
N ARG A 36 17.29 -12.06 15.64
CA ARG A 36 18.04 -13.31 15.48
C ARG A 36 17.28 -14.32 14.62
N GLN A 37 15.98 -14.47 14.85
CA GLN A 37 15.12 -15.34 14.03
C GLN A 37 15.11 -14.89 12.58
N PHE A 38 15.05 -13.59 12.31
CA PHE A 38 15.10 -13.05 10.95
C PHE A 38 16.41 -13.42 10.25
N SER A 39 17.55 -13.21 10.91
CA SER A 39 18.87 -13.57 10.39
C SER A 39 18.98 -15.07 10.08
N GLN A 40 18.44 -15.92 10.97
CA GLN A 40 18.38 -17.36 10.75
C GLN A 40 17.51 -17.74 9.55
N ALA A 41 16.33 -17.13 9.41
CA ALA A 41 15.42 -17.37 8.29
C ALA A 41 16.08 -17.00 6.94
N GLU A 42 16.80 -15.88 6.88
CA GLU A 42 17.59 -15.47 5.72
C GLU A 42 18.68 -16.50 5.37
N GLN A 43 19.37 -17.07 6.37
CA GLN A 43 20.35 -18.14 6.13
C GLN A 43 19.69 -19.41 5.59
N GLN A 44 18.53 -19.79 6.15
CA GLN A 44 17.76 -20.95 5.68
C GLN A 44 17.34 -20.77 4.21
N LEU A 45 16.87 -19.58 3.81
CA LEU A 45 16.58 -19.27 2.41
C LEU A 45 17.80 -19.43 1.51
N LYS A 46 18.95 -18.89 1.91
CA LYS A 46 20.21 -19.00 1.14
C LYS A 46 20.65 -20.45 0.96
N LEU A 47 20.35 -21.32 1.92
CA LEU A 47 20.64 -22.75 1.86
C LEU A 47 19.56 -23.56 1.12
N GLY A 48 18.54 -22.90 0.55
CA GLY A 48 17.42 -23.57 -0.15
C GLY A 48 16.43 -24.27 0.78
N LYS A 49 16.51 -24.07 2.10
CA LYS A 49 15.59 -24.64 3.10
C LYS A 49 14.33 -23.78 3.18
N ILE A 50 13.59 -23.70 2.09
CA ILE A 50 12.49 -22.74 1.89
C ILE A 50 11.39 -22.88 2.95
N ASP A 51 10.96 -24.09 3.27
CA ASP A 51 9.88 -24.31 4.23
C ASP A 51 10.27 -23.91 5.66
N LEU A 52 11.52 -24.22 6.07
CA LEU A 52 12.05 -23.81 7.37
C LEU A 52 12.18 -22.30 7.48
N ALA A 53 12.62 -21.65 6.39
CA ALA A 53 12.71 -20.21 6.34
C ALA A 53 11.34 -19.56 6.44
N TYR A 54 10.35 -20.07 5.71
CA TYR A 54 8.97 -19.59 5.78
C TYR A 54 8.42 -19.68 7.21
N GLN A 55 8.56 -20.84 7.87
CA GLN A 55 8.13 -21.02 9.27
C GLN A 55 8.81 -20.02 10.22
N SER A 56 10.09 -19.73 9.98
CA SER A 56 10.84 -18.78 10.80
C SER A 56 10.35 -17.34 10.58
N PHE A 57 10.08 -16.93 9.34
CA PHE A 57 9.46 -15.63 9.05
C PHE A 57 8.05 -15.51 9.65
N GLU A 58 7.24 -16.55 9.51
CA GLU A 58 5.87 -16.60 10.05
C GLU A 58 5.84 -16.44 11.57
N SER A 59 6.76 -17.10 12.28
CA SER A 59 6.89 -16.95 13.72
C SER A 59 7.19 -15.50 14.14
N ILE A 60 7.94 -14.73 13.33
CA ILE A 60 8.31 -13.36 13.66
C ILE A 60 7.08 -12.44 13.64
N PHE A 61 6.35 -12.39 12.53
CA PHE A 61 5.20 -11.49 12.43
C PHE A 61 4.00 -11.95 13.26
N THR A 62 3.95 -13.22 13.65
CA THR A 62 2.90 -13.75 14.53
C THR A 62 3.19 -13.47 16.01
N LYS A 63 4.43 -13.69 16.47
CA LYS A 63 4.78 -13.57 17.89
C LYS A 63 5.31 -12.18 18.25
N TYR A 64 5.96 -11.52 17.30
CA TYR A 64 6.60 -10.22 17.49
C TYR A 64 6.14 -9.21 16.43
N PRO A 65 4.82 -8.97 16.26
CA PRO A 65 4.28 -8.08 15.22
C PRO A 65 4.75 -6.62 15.35
N ARG A 66 5.31 -6.22 16.49
CA ARG A 66 5.86 -4.87 16.71
C ARG A 66 7.36 -4.78 16.50
N ALA A 67 8.03 -5.89 16.19
CA ALA A 67 9.47 -5.90 16.00
C ALA A 67 9.84 -5.16 14.71
N LYS A 68 11.01 -4.51 14.69
CA LYS A 68 11.47 -3.77 13.49
C LYS A 68 11.64 -4.63 12.24
N VAL A 69 11.75 -5.94 12.41
CA VAL A 69 11.90 -6.91 11.32
C VAL A 69 10.59 -7.58 10.90
N ALA A 70 9.47 -7.27 11.54
CA ALA A 70 8.21 -7.97 11.32
C ALA A 70 7.61 -7.70 9.93
N ASP A 71 7.72 -6.45 9.44
CA ASP A 71 7.32 -6.08 8.09
C ASP A 71 8.17 -6.81 7.03
N ASN A 72 9.48 -6.87 7.22
CA ASN A 72 10.41 -7.59 6.38
C ASN A 72 10.10 -9.09 6.37
N ALA A 73 9.72 -9.67 7.52
CA ALA A 73 9.33 -11.07 7.61
C ALA A 73 8.05 -11.36 6.80
N LEU A 74 7.04 -10.48 6.85
CA LEU A 74 5.85 -10.59 5.98
C LEU A 74 6.21 -10.50 4.50
N LEU A 75 7.07 -9.55 4.12
CA LEU A 75 7.51 -9.40 2.73
C LEU A 75 8.22 -10.66 2.23
N ARG A 76 9.10 -11.24 3.05
CA ARG A 76 9.80 -12.50 2.72
C ARG A 76 8.84 -13.67 2.59
N ALA A 77 7.88 -13.81 3.52
CA ALA A 77 6.85 -14.82 3.43
C ALA A 77 6.02 -14.67 2.14
N ALA A 78 5.61 -13.44 1.79
CA ALA A 78 4.91 -13.16 0.55
C ALA A 78 5.72 -13.56 -0.70
N GLN A 79 7.00 -13.22 -0.74
CA GLN A 79 7.91 -13.57 -1.85
C GLN A 79 8.06 -15.08 -2.00
N ILE A 80 8.18 -15.82 -0.88
CA ILE A 80 8.21 -17.28 -0.89
C ILE A 80 6.92 -17.84 -1.52
N LYS A 81 5.75 -17.36 -1.07
CA LYS A 81 4.45 -17.79 -1.61
C LYS A 81 4.28 -17.45 -3.10
N ALA A 82 4.71 -16.27 -3.53
CA ALA A 82 4.71 -15.91 -4.94
C ALA A 82 5.57 -16.86 -5.79
N ASN A 83 6.78 -17.19 -5.31
CA ASN A 83 7.69 -18.12 -6.00
C ASN A 83 7.13 -19.55 -6.06
N GLN A 84 6.37 -19.96 -5.04
CA GLN A 84 5.63 -21.22 -5.02
C GLN A 84 4.33 -21.18 -5.86
N LYS A 85 4.06 -20.07 -6.57
CA LYS A 85 2.82 -19.80 -7.31
C LYS A 85 1.56 -19.81 -6.44
N GLN A 86 1.72 -19.69 -5.12
CA GLN A 86 0.64 -19.53 -4.15
C GLN A 86 0.25 -18.04 -4.08
N TYR A 87 -0.23 -17.50 -5.20
CA TYR A 87 -0.52 -16.07 -5.35
C TYR A 87 -1.52 -15.52 -4.33
N PRO A 88 -2.64 -16.21 -4.00
CA PRO A 88 -3.58 -15.69 -3.00
C PRO A 88 -2.94 -15.44 -1.63
N GLN A 89 -2.12 -16.39 -1.15
CA GLN A 89 -1.42 -16.26 0.13
C GLN A 89 -0.35 -15.17 0.07
N SER A 90 0.33 -15.02 -1.07
CA SER A 90 1.28 -13.92 -1.28
C SER A 90 0.60 -12.55 -1.15
N ILE A 91 -0.56 -12.38 -1.81
CA ILE A 91 -1.35 -11.14 -1.72
C ILE A 91 -1.84 -10.89 -0.31
N GLU A 92 -2.30 -11.92 0.42
CA GLU A 92 -2.72 -11.80 1.81
C GLU A 92 -1.63 -11.21 2.70
N PHE A 93 -0.39 -11.74 2.62
CA PHE A 93 0.74 -11.23 3.39
C PHE A 93 1.16 -9.82 2.98
N LEU A 94 1.11 -9.49 1.68
CA LEU A 94 1.41 -8.13 1.19
C LEU A 94 0.37 -7.12 1.69
N GLN A 95 -0.92 -7.48 1.65
CA GLN A 95 -1.99 -6.63 2.18
C GLN A 95 -1.86 -6.46 3.69
N GLN A 96 -1.53 -7.53 4.42
CA GLN A 96 -1.27 -7.46 5.86
C GLN A 96 -0.11 -6.49 6.15
N LEU A 97 0.98 -6.56 5.38
CA LEU A 97 2.11 -5.64 5.52
C LEU A 97 1.66 -4.18 5.31
N LEU A 98 0.98 -3.90 4.20
CA LEU A 98 0.55 -2.54 3.84
C LEU A 98 -0.47 -1.97 4.82
N HIS A 99 -1.30 -2.81 5.43
CA HIS A 99 -2.29 -2.41 6.43
C HIS A 99 -1.66 -2.22 7.82
N THR A 100 -0.79 -3.14 8.23
CA THR A 100 -0.23 -3.17 9.59
C THR A 100 0.94 -2.20 9.74
N TYR A 101 1.71 -1.98 8.68
CA TYR A 101 2.90 -1.13 8.66
C TYR A 101 2.83 -0.05 7.55
N PRO A 102 1.81 0.84 7.58
CA PRO A 102 1.58 1.81 6.50
C PRO A 102 2.69 2.86 6.33
N SER A 103 3.58 3.00 7.31
CA SER A 103 4.75 3.89 7.31
C SER A 103 6.08 3.16 7.17
N SER A 104 6.06 1.86 6.87
CA SER A 104 7.29 1.08 6.64
C SER A 104 8.08 1.61 5.44
N ASP A 105 9.41 1.59 5.56
CA ASP A 105 10.33 1.97 4.48
C ASP A 105 10.28 0.98 3.29
N ILE A 106 9.79 -0.24 3.52
CA ILE A 106 9.59 -1.26 2.47
C ILE A 106 8.18 -1.26 1.87
N LYS A 107 7.34 -0.27 2.18
CA LYS A 107 5.98 -0.16 1.63
C LYS A 107 5.95 -0.19 0.10
N ASP A 108 6.81 0.59 -0.57
CA ASP A 108 6.86 0.60 -2.04
C ASP A 108 7.35 -0.73 -2.60
N GLN A 109 8.25 -1.42 -1.89
CA GLN A 109 8.66 -2.76 -2.29
C GLN A 109 7.50 -3.75 -2.19
N ALA A 110 6.67 -3.66 -1.14
CA ALA A 110 5.48 -4.49 -0.99
C ALA A 110 4.43 -4.20 -2.08
N LEU A 111 4.14 -2.92 -2.37
CA LEU A 111 3.24 -2.52 -3.46
C LEU A 111 3.74 -3.00 -4.83
N ARG A 112 5.05 -2.90 -5.07
CA ARG A 112 5.69 -3.41 -6.28
C ARG A 112 5.54 -4.92 -6.42
N ASP A 113 5.81 -5.67 -5.35
CA ASP A 113 5.66 -7.12 -5.34
C ASP A 113 4.19 -7.52 -5.54
N GLN A 114 3.24 -6.77 -4.95
CA GLN A 114 1.81 -6.96 -5.11
C GLN A 114 1.36 -6.76 -6.56
N ALA A 115 1.80 -5.67 -7.20
CA ALA A 115 1.54 -5.40 -8.60
C ALA A 115 2.09 -6.52 -9.51
N PHE A 116 3.27 -7.05 -9.20
CA PHE A 116 3.85 -8.18 -9.93
C PHE A 116 3.06 -9.48 -9.76
N VAL A 117 2.58 -9.77 -8.55
CA VAL A 117 1.74 -10.95 -8.31
C VAL A 117 0.42 -10.84 -9.08
N TYR A 118 -0.25 -9.69 -9.05
CA TYR A 118 -1.46 -9.48 -9.86
C TYR A 118 -1.19 -9.58 -11.37
N ALA A 119 -0.04 -9.08 -11.84
CA ALA A 119 0.36 -9.23 -13.23
C ALA A 119 0.57 -10.71 -13.62
N LEU A 120 1.12 -11.54 -12.74
CA LEU A 120 1.26 -12.99 -12.96
C LEU A 120 -0.09 -13.71 -13.05
N GLN A 121 -1.13 -13.14 -12.41
CA GLN A 121 -2.50 -13.62 -12.47
C GLN A 121 -3.31 -13.03 -13.64
N ASN A 122 -2.71 -12.12 -14.44
CA ASN A 122 -3.40 -11.31 -15.45
C ASN A 122 -4.60 -10.50 -14.88
N ASP A 123 -4.55 -10.15 -13.59
CA ASP A 123 -5.55 -9.33 -12.91
C ASP A 123 -5.17 -7.84 -13.08
N CYS A 124 -5.41 -7.32 -14.28
CA CYS A 124 -5.09 -5.93 -14.64
C CYS A 124 -5.76 -4.88 -13.75
N PRO A 125 -7.04 -5.01 -13.34
CA PRO A 125 -7.66 -4.09 -12.39
C PRO A 125 -6.86 -3.91 -11.10
N LYS A 126 -6.55 -5.01 -10.40
CA LYS A 126 -5.82 -4.93 -9.13
C LYS A 126 -4.36 -4.57 -9.31
N MET A 127 -3.74 -4.96 -10.42
CA MET A 127 -2.38 -4.55 -10.76
C MET A 127 -2.29 -3.03 -10.91
N MET A 128 -3.21 -2.42 -11.64
CA MET A 128 -3.23 -0.98 -11.87
C MET A 128 -3.52 -0.19 -10.60
N ASP A 129 -4.39 -0.71 -9.73
CA ASP A 129 -4.62 -0.16 -8.39
C ASP A 129 -3.34 -0.15 -7.54
N ALA A 130 -2.62 -1.28 -7.48
CA ALA A 130 -1.33 -1.34 -6.76
C ALA A 130 -0.30 -0.35 -7.34
N VAL A 131 -0.23 -0.18 -8.67
CA VAL A 131 0.66 0.79 -9.34
C VAL A 131 0.27 2.24 -9.04
N PHE A 132 -1.03 2.54 -8.88
CA PHE A 132 -1.50 3.88 -8.52
C PHE A 132 -0.90 4.35 -7.19
N HIS A 133 -0.88 3.46 -6.20
CA HIS A 133 -0.36 3.74 -4.86
C HIS A 133 1.18 3.68 -4.75
N LEU A 134 1.87 3.11 -5.75
CA LEU A 134 3.30 2.85 -5.73
C LEU A 134 4.14 4.06 -6.13
N GLU A 135 5.12 4.49 -5.33
CA GLU A 135 6.03 5.56 -5.74
C GLU A 135 7.07 5.06 -6.76
N LEU A 136 6.75 5.10 -8.06
CA LEU A 136 7.65 4.58 -9.11
C LEU A 136 9.07 5.17 -9.09
N ALA A 137 9.25 6.39 -8.59
CA ALA A 137 10.55 7.05 -8.52
C ALA A 137 11.48 6.45 -7.45
N SER A 138 10.93 5.79 -6.41
CA SER A 138 11.71 5.14 -5.36
C SER A 138 12.29 3.78 -5.80
N LEU A 139 11.80 3.23 -6.92
CA LEU A 139 12.20 1.92 -7.42
C LEU A 139 13.46 1.94 -8.28
N SER A 140 14.12 0.78 -8.39
CA SER A 140 15.22 0.59 -9.35
C SER A 140 14.76 0.77 -10.80
N SER A 141 15.65 1.24 -11.68
CA SER A 141 15.32 1.42 -13.11
C SER A 141 14.81 0.13 -13.77
N LYS A 142 15.32 -1.02 -13.35
CA LYS A 142 14.88 -2.35 -13.82
C LYS A 142 13.41 -2.61 -13.46
N ASP A 143 13.02 -2.25 -12.24
CA ASP A 143 11.66 -2.49 -11.77
C ASP A 143 10.67 -1.49 -12.35
N GLN A 144 11.09 -0.23 -12.52
CA GLN A 144 10.33 0.76 -13.28
C GLN A 144 10.04 0.25 -14.70
N ALA A 145 11.05 -0.26 -15.42
CA ALA A 145 10.86 -0.79 -16.77
C ALA A 145 9.90 -1.99 -16.81
N LYS A 146 10.02 -2.92 -15.85
CA LYS A 146 9.12 -4.08 -15.74
C LYS A 146 7.68 -3.65 -15.48
N ILE A 147 7.45 -2.73 -14.54
CA ILE A 147 6.11 -2.23 -14.23
C ILE A 147 5.53 -1.55 -15.47
N SER A 148 6.25 -0.61 -16.08
CA SER A 148 5.79 0.10 -17.28
C SER A 148 5.41 -0.84 -18.42
N SER A 149 6.21 -1.89 -18.66
CA SER A 149 5.89 -2.90 -19.67
C SER A 149 4.60 -3.68 -19.35
N ARG A 150 4.36 -4.01 -18.07
CA ARG A 150 3.12 -4.70 -17.65
C ARG A 150 1.90 -3.79 -17.71
N VAL A 151 2.05 -2.52 -17.35
CA VAL A 151 1.00 -1.51 -17.52
C VAL A 151 0.62 -1.40 -19.00
N GLN A 152 1.60 -1.28 -19.90
CA GLN A 152 1.35 -1.22 -21.34
C GLN A 152 0.60 -2.48 -21.84
N HIS A 153 0.96 -3.66 -21.33
CA HIS A 153 0.26 -4.89 -21.64
C HIS A 153 -1.21 -4.86 -21.20
N CYS A 154 -1.50 -4.41 -19.97
CA CYS A 154 -2.87 -4.27 -19.48
C CYS A 154 -3.69 -3.27 -20.32
N MET A 155 -3.09 -2.15 -20.74
CA MET A 155 -3.75 -1.15 -21.57
C MET A 155 -4.06 -1.64 -22.99
N GLN A 156 -3.28 -2.59 -23.51
CA GLN A 156 -3.57 -3.22 -24.81
C GLN A 156 -4.74 -4.21 -24.73
N GLN A 157 -4.95 -4.86 -23.57
CA GLN A 157 -6.06 -5.78 -23.37
C GLN A 157 -7.40 -5.06 -23.18
N ASP A 158 -7.37 -3.86 -22.59
CA ASP A 158 -8.54 -3.03 -22.38
C ASP A 158 -8.22 -1.55 -22.65
N ALA A 159 -8.40 -1.15 -23.90
CA ALA A 159 -8.17 0.21 -24.35
C ALA A 159 -9.21 1.22 -23.78
N ASN A 160 -10.30 0.75 -23.16
CA ASN A 160 -11.35 1.61 -22.64
C ASN A 160 -11.15 1.97 -21.15
N SER A 161 -10.34 3.02 -20.98
CA SER A 161 -10.66 4.19 -20.13
C SER A 161 -10.37 4.23 -18.62
N LEU A 162 -10.22 3.13 -17.87
CA LEU A 162 -9.78 3.24 -16.46
C LEU A 162 -8.26 3.15 -16.30
N PHE A 163 -7.60 2.21 -16.97
CA PHE A 163 -6.15 1.98 -16.82
C PHE A 163 -5.31 3.11 -17.42
N GLN A 164 -5.69 3.59 -18.60
CA GLN A 164 -5.07 4.77 -19.22
C GLN A 164 -5.21 5.99 -18.32
N LEU A 165 -6.37 6.18 -17.68
CA LEU A 165 -6.61 7.28 -16.75
C LEU A 165 -5.75 7.16 -15.49
N ILE A 166 -5.73 5.98 -14.84
CA ILE A 166 -4.90 5.71 -13.66
C ILE A 166 -3.42 5.99 -13.98
N TRP A 167 -2.94 5.52 -15.13
CA TRP A 167 -1.58 5.75 -15.58
C TRP A 167 -1.28 7.24 -15.82
N ASN A 168 -2.17 7.93 -16.52
CA ASN A 168 -2.07 9.36 -16.77
C ASN A 168 -2.02 10.15 -15.44
N LEU A 169 -2.94 9.89 -14.51
CA LEU A 169 -2.96 10.48 -13.17
C LEU A 169 -1.68 10.20 -12.38
N LYS A 170 -1.11 9.00 -12.53
CA LYS A 170 0.17 8.65 -11.89
C LYS A 170 1.32 9.50 -12.41
N GLN A 171 1.38 9.75 -13.72
CA GLN A 171 2.38 10.64 -14.31
C GLN A 171 2.17 12.10 -13.85
N TYR A 172 0.92 12.53 -13.58
CA TYR A 172 0.63 13.85 -13.01
C TYR A 172 1.19 14.05 -11.59
N GLN A 173 1.32 13.01 -10.76
CA GLN A 173 1.93 13.14 -9.42
C GLN A 173 3.39 13.64 -9.47
N ARG A 174 4.06 13.54 -10.63
CA ARG A 174 5.41 14.08 -10.86
C ARG A 174 5.44 15.57 -11.22
N MET A 175 4.29 16.23 -11.40
CA MET A 175 4.22 17.67 -11.68
C MET A 175 4.22 18.48 -10.38
N ASN A 176 4.91 19.63 -10.39
CA ASN A 176 5.01 20.52 -9.22
C ASN A 176 3.61 21.00 -8.75
N PRO A 177 3.12 20.55 -7.58
CA PRO A 177 1.78 20.89 -7.06
C PRO A 177 1.62 22.38 -6.71
N SER A 178 2.72 23.12 -6.62
CA SER A 178 2.72 24.56 -6.33
C SER A 178 2.47 25.42 -7.57
N ASN A 179 2.34 24.81 -8.75
CA ASN A 179 2.02 25.54 -9.97
C ASN A 179 0.53 25.92 -9.98
N PRO A 180 0.18 27.23 -9.99
CA PRO A 180 -1.19 27.73 -9.80
C PRO A 180 -2.20 27.21 -10.82
N LEU A 181 -1.76 26.78 -12.01
CA LEU A 181 -2.62 26.27 -13.07
C LEU A 181 -3.26 24.92 -12.73
N TYR A 182 -2.62 24.10 -11.86
CA TYR A 182 -3.03 22.71 -11.65
C TYR A 182 -3.71 22.47 -10.29
N GLN A 183 -3.54 23.36 -9.31
CA GLN A 183 -4.11 23.19 -7.96
C GLN A 183 -5.64 23.05 -7.96
N THR A 184 -6.35 23.88 -8.73
CA THR A 184 -7.82 23.91 -8.68
C THR A 184 -8.49 22.73 -9.38
N THR A 185 -7.85 22.15 -10.38
CA THR A 185 -8.34 20.99 -11.14
C THR A 185 -8.00 19.69 -10.44
N GLN A 186 -6.80 19.60 -9.85
CA GLN A 186 -6.35 18.44 -9.07
C GLN A 186 -7.22 18.22 -7.82
N THR A 187 -7.52 19.27 -7.05
CA THR A 187 -8.38 19.18 -5.87
C THR A 187 -9.79 18.71 -6.22
N LYS A 188 -10.40 19.24 -7.30
CA LYS A 188 -11.75 18.85 -7.74
C LYS A 188 -11.83 17.41 -8.24
N ILE A 189 -10.77 16.90 -8.87
CA ILE A 189 -10.72 15.52 -9.37
C ILE A 189 -10.49 14.55 -8.20
N ILE A 190 -9.56 14.85 -7.29
CA ILE A 190 -9.26 14.01 -6.12
C ILE A 190 -10.48 13.94 -5.17
N GLU A 191 -11.15 15.06 -4.89
CA GLU A 191 -12.35 15.10 -4.04
C GLU A 191 -13.51 14.26 -4.59
N ASN A 192 -13.65 14.19 -5.92
CA ASN A 192 -14.70 13.40 -6.57
C ASN A 192 -14.34 11.90 -6.69
N ILE A 193 -13.06 11.56 -6.87
CA ILE A 193 -12.58 10.17 -6.93
C ILE A 193 -12.62 9.50 -5.56
N ALA A 194 -12.28 10.23 -4.48
CA ALA A 194 -12.24 9.70 -3.12
C ALA A 194 -13.61 9.28 -2.56
N MET A 195 -14.71 9.62 -3.25
CA MET A 195 -16.09 9.37 -2.78
C MET A 195 -16.94 8.52 -3.74
N GLN A 196 -16.41 8.04 -4.88
CA GLN A 196 -17.22 7.41 -5.94
C GLN A 196 -16.57 6.18 -6.57
N GLU A 197 -17.32 5.07 -6.64
CA GLU A 197 -16.96 3.82 -7.34
C GLU A 197 -17.54 3.74 -8.77
N ASP A 198 -18.34 4.73 -9.22
CA ASP A 198 -18.98 4.70 -10.54
C ASP A 198 -18.05 5.16 -11.66
N GLU A 199 -17.54 4.19 -12.41
CA GLU A 199 -16.70 4.34 -13.59
C GLU A 199 -17.24 5.34 -14.62
N ARG A 200 -18.57 5.38 -14.85
CA ARG A 200 -19.17 6.32 -15.83
C ARG A 200 -19.04 7.77 -15.37
N PHE A 201 -19.12 8.02 -14.07
CA PHE A 201 -18.94 9.35 -13.51
C PHE A 201 -17.49 9.81 -13.66
N LEU A 202 -16.52 8.94 -13.36
CA LEU A 202 -15.09 9.22 -13.50
C LEU A 202 -14.71 9.54 -14.95
N ILE A 203 -15.20 8.76 -15.92
CA ILE A 203 -14.99 8.99 -17.35
C ILE A 203 -15.54 10.36 -17.78
N ASN A 204 -16.74 10.73 -17.32
CA ASN A 204 -17.36 12.01 -17.65
C ASN A 204 -16.66 13.20 -16.99
N LEU A 205 -16.14 13.02 -15.77
CA LEU A 205 -15.37 14.03 -15.05
C LEU A 205 -14.07 14.36 -15.79
N VAL A 206 -13.35 13.34 -16.25
CA VAL A 206 -12.11 13.52 -17.02
C VAL A 206 -12.39 14.21 -18.36
N LYS A 207 -13.44 13.79 -19.09
CA LYS A 207 -13.88 14.46 -20.33
C LYS A 207 -14.20 15.94 -20.11
N LYS A 208 -14.85 16.27 -18.99
CA LYS A 208 -15.21 17.65 -18.63
C LYS A 208 -13.97 18.56 -18.45
N TYR A 209 -12.86 18.01 -17.96
CA TYR A 209 -11.63 18.76 -17.72
C TYR A 209 -10.52 18.53 -18.76
N ALA A 210 -10.80 17.75 -19.81
CA ALA A 210 -9.83 17.36 -20.85
C ALA A 210 -9.03 18.53 -21.45
N LYS A 211 -9.66 19.70 -21.63
CA LYS A 211 -9.02 20.92 -22.19
C LYS A 211 -8.10 21.67 -21.23
N GLN A 212 -8.10 21.30 -19.95
CA GLN A 212 -7.25 21.89 -18.92
C GLN A 212 -5.92 21.12 -18.78
N PHE A 213 -5.80 19.98 -19.46
CA PHE A 213 -4.58 19.20 -19.54
C PHE A 213 -3.76 19.61 -20.77
N PRO A 214 -2.41 19.58 -20.71
CA PRO A 214 -1.56 19.86 -21.87
C PRO A 214 -1.87 18.92 -23.04
N ALA A 215 -1.70 19.43 -24.27
CA ALA A 215 -1.93 18.65 -25.49
C ALA A 215 -1.06 17.36 -25.52
N GLY A 216 -1.68 16.22 -25.86
CA GLY A 216 -1.04 14.88 -25.88
C GLY A 216 -1.56 13.89 -24.83
N TYR A 217 -2.53 14.29 -24.01
CA TYR A 217 -3.07 13.45 -22.92
C TYR A 217 -4.41 12.75 -23.22
N ALA A 218 -5.08 13.12 -24.32
CA ALA A 218 -6.44 12.66 -24.66
C ALA A 218 -6.54 12.11 -26.10
N SER A 219 -5.48 11.45 -26.58
CA SER A 219 -5.50 10.67 -27.82
C SER A 219 -5.35 9.20 -27.51
#